data_AF-A0AA87IIB4-F1
#
_entry.id   AF-A0AA87IIB4-F1
#
_cell.length_a   1.000
_cell.length_b   1.000
_cell.length_c   1.000
_cell.angle_alpha   90.00
_cell.angle_beta   90.00
_cell.angle_gamma   90.00
#
_symmetry.space_group_name_H-M   'P 1'
#
loop_
_entity.id
_entity.type
_entity.pdbx_description
1 polymer ?
#
loop_
_entity_poly.entity_id
_entity_poly.type
_entity_poly.pdbx_seq_one_letter_code
_entity_poly.pdbx_strand_id
1 'polypeptide(L)'
;MKTLDEMIREYRIELYKACDGRIGLQAWKYKGKPGAEEEIRANKDALVAELVRRERKRKTNEERKHREHILNLQKEYPVNLPDLNVGDLVAWYDQRMPFSYGIRRADSICTGEAFDWDPEYVIILSLDHGESLAEELSVECWQLDAFQAGEPLGLGHDDYELQMHKVIRDWIEAHKERRISASHPTTTYYHIERDEAIALAGKVREAVAVKAQSILDNNIKRHIDVISRYNHQNEKPLTEAEARKLWKRDNDMYNEGGSGYVYDYVSRERAEECVAWLQEHDVADIPAIKD
;
A
#
# COMPACT_ATOMS: atom_id res chain seq x y z
N MET A 1 -16.10 11.13 37.58
CA MET A 1 -15.99 10.29 36.38
C MET A 1 -15.38 11.16 35.30
N LYS A 2 -14.26 10.76 34.69
CA LYS A 2 -13.65 11.54 33.61
C LYS A 2 -14.57 11.52 32.39
N THR A 3 -14.58 12.60 31.63
CA THR A 3 -15.22 12.65 30.31
C THR A 3 -14.40 11.84 29.30
N LEU A 4 -15.03 11.38 28.20
CA LEU A 4 -14.31 10.68 27.12
C LEU A 4 -13.17 11.54 26.56
N ASP A 5 -13.38 12.86 26.47
CA ASP A 5 -12.39 13.84 26.01
C ASP A 5 -11.15 13.89 26.91
N GLU A 6 -11.37 13.93 28.23
CA GLU A 6 -10.30 13.90 29.23
C GLU A 6 -9.54 12.58 29.15
N MET A 7 -10.23 11.45 29.02
CA MET A 7 -9.61 10.12 28.88
C MET A 7 -8.77 10.01 27.60
N ILE A 8 -9.31 10.43 26.44
CA ILE A 8 -8.61 10.41 25.15
C ILE A 8 -7.32 11.23 25.23
N ARG A 9 -7.38 12.44 25.81
CA ARG A 9 -6.21 13.31 25.93
C ARG A 9 -5.21 12.81 26.96
N GLU A 10 -5.69 12.38 28.12
CA GLU A 10 -4.86 12.01 29.26
C GLU A 10 -4.13 10.68 29.04
N TYR A 11 -4.82 9.69 28.46
CA TYR A 11 -4.25 8.37 28.17
C TYR A 11 -3.66 8.28 26.76
N ARG A 12 -3.81 9.35 25.95
CA ARG A 12 -3.44 9.38 24.52
C ARG A 12 -4.02 8.15 23.82
N ILE A 13 -5.34 8.12 23.74
CA ILE A 13 -6.09 7.02 23.12
C ILE A 13 -6.29 7.34 21.65
N GLU A 14 -5.88 6.42 20.78
CA GLU A 14 -5.98 6.52 19.34
C GLU A 14 -6.69 5.27 18.80
N LEU A 15 -7.34 5.38 17.63
CA LEU A 15 -7.83 4.21 16.90
C LEU A 15 -6.65 3.55 16.20
N TYR A 16 -6.66 2.23 16.17
CA TYR A 16 -5.82 1.47 15.24
C TYR A 16 -6.71 0.50 14.45
N LYS A 17 -6.30 0.21 13.22
CA LYS A 17 -6.90 -0.83 12.40
C LYS A 17 -5.99 -2.06 12.48
N ALA A 18 -6.51 -3.16 13.02
CA ALA A 18 -5.82 -4.43 13.01
C ALA A 18 -5.72 -4.98 11.58
N CYS A 19 -4.79 -5.91 11.35
CA CYS A 19 -4.60 -6.54 10.03
C CYS A 19 -5.87 -7.26 9.54
N ASP A 20 -6.74 -7.72 10.45
CA ASP A 20 -8.04 -8.34 10.14
C ASP A 20 -9.17 -7.33 9.83
N GLY A 21 -8.84 -6.03 9.76
CA GLY A 21 -9.78 -4.95 9.47
C GLY A 21 -10.58 -4.44 10.67
N ARG A 22 -10.43 -5.05 11.86
CA ARG A 22 -11.12 -4.58 13.07
C ARG A 22 -10.53 -3.27 13.58
N ILE A 23 -11.41 -2.41 14.10
CA ILE A 23 -11.02 -1.15 14.73
C ILE A 23 -10.84 -1.40 16.24
N GLY A 24 -9.65 -1.12 16.75
CA GLY A 24 -9.31 -1.22 18.16
C GLY A 24 -8.90 0.12 18.78
N LEU A 25 -8.64 0.11 20.09
CA LEU A 25 -8.09 1.25 20.83
C LEU A 25 -6.64 0.98 21.21
N GLN A 26 -5.76 1.93 20.92
CA GLN A 26 -4.40 1.95 21.42
C GLN A 26 -4.26 3.10 22.41
N ALA A 27 -3.85 2.79 23.64
CA ALA A 27 -3.61 3.79 24.69
C ALA A 27 -2.12 3.85 25.03
N TRP A 28 -1.52 5.04 24.91
CA TRP A 28 -0.06 5.20 25.04
C TRP A 28 0.39 5.62 26.44
N LYS A 29 -0.47 6.25 27.25
CA LYS A 29 -0.11 6.89 28.53
C LYS A 29 -0.96 6.43 29.72
N TYR A 30 -1.33 5.16 29.77
CA TYR A 30 -2.10 4.56 30.87
C TYR A 30 -1.22 3.87 31.93
N LYS A 31 0.00 3.42 31.57
CA LYS A 31 0.92 2.74 32.50
C LYS A 31 1.34 3.66 33.65
N GLY A 32 1.24 3.17 34.88
CA GLY A 32 1.56 3.93 36.10
C GLY A 32 0.39 4.72 36.69
N LYS A 33 -0.82 4.60 36.12
CA LYS A 33 -2.04 5.25 36.65
C LYS A 33 -2.99 4.20 37.24
N PRO A 34 -3.20 4.18 38.57
CA PRO A 34 -4.09 3.21 39.21
C PRO A 34 -5.52 3.30 38.65
N GLY A 35 -6.12 2.15 38.29
CA GLY A 35 -7.49 2.07 37.79
C GLY A 35 -7.70 2.51 36.33
N ALA A 36 -6.65 2.97 35.64
CA ALA A 36 -6.77 3.48 34.27
C ALA A 36 -7.12 2.37 33.26
N GLU A 37 -6.64 1.14 33.47
CA GLU A 37 -6.97 0.01 32.58
C GLU A 37 -8.44 -0.38 32.71
N GLU A 38 -8.96 -0.45 33.94
CA GLU A 38 -10.37 -0.71 34.22
C GLU A 38 -11.26 0.42 33.68
N GLU A 39 -10.83 1.68 33.82
CA GLU A 39 -11.56 2.85 33.31
C GLU A 39 -11.63 2.85 31.78
N ILE A 40 -10.52 2.56 31.08
CA ILE A 40 -10.48 2.43 29.61
C ILE A 40 -11.34 1.24 29.16
N ARG A 41 -11.24 0.10 29.84
CA ARG A 41 -12.00 -1.11 29.51
C ARG A 41 -13.51 -0.89 29.69
N ALA A 42 -13.92 -0.23 30.77
CA ALA A 42 -15.31 0.08 31.05
C ALA A 42 -15.93 1.07 30.03
N ASN A 43 -15.11 1.91 29.39
CA ASN A 43 -15.55 2.91 28.42
C ASN A 43 -15.16 2.57 26.97
N LYS A 44 -14.71 1.33 26.68
CA LYS A 44 -14.13 0.95 25.38
C LYS A 44 -15.03 1.33 24.20
N ASP A 45 -16.28 0.91 24.21
CA ASP A 45 -17.18 1.12 23.07
C ASP A 45 -17.52 2.60 22.87
N ALA A 46 -17.66 3.35 23.96
CA ALA A 46 -17.90 4.79 23.93
C ALA A 46 -16.67 5.57 23.40
N LEU A 47 -15.46 5.16 23.79
CA LEU A 47 -14.20 5.72 23.27
C LEU A 47 -14.02 5.42 21.78
N VAL A 48 -14.32 4.19 21.33
CA VAL A 48 -14.29 3.84 19.90
C VAL A 48 -15.28 4.70 19.13
N ALA A 49 -16.54 4.79 19.58
CA ALA A 49 -17.57 5.57 18.91
C ALA A 49 -17.20 7.06 18.80
N GLU A 50 -16.67 7.65 19.88
CA GLU A 50 -16.26 9.06 19.89
C GLU A 50 -15.05 9.33 18.98
N LEU A 51 -14.04 8.47 18.99
CA LEU A 51 -12.89 8.61 18.08
C LEU A 51 -13.30 8.40 16.62
N VAL A 52 -14.18 7.44 16.32
CA VAL A 52 -14.71 7.23 14.96
C VAL A 52 -15.50 8.47 14.51
N ARG A 53 -16.32 9.04 15.39
CA ARG A 53 -17.06 10.29 15.11
C ARG A 53 -16.12 11.46 14.83
N ARG A 54 -15.04 11.60 15.62
CA ARG A 54 -14.01 12.64 15.43
C ARG A 54 -13.27 12.47 14.11
N GLU A 55 -12.89 11.24 13.76
CA GLU A 55 -12.19 10.97 12.51
C GLU A 55 -13.09 11.26 11.30
N ARG A 56 -14.35 10.85 11.35
CA ARG A 56 -15.35 11.23 10.33
C ARG A 56 -15.46 12.75 10.19
N LYS A 57 -15.58 13.47 11.31
CA LYS A 57 -15.66 14.94 11.30
C LYS A 57 -14.36 15.58 10.76
N ARG A 58 -13.19 14.99 11.05
CA ARG A 58 -11.89 15.46 10.53
C ARG A 58 -11.86 15.32 9.01
N LYS A 59 -12.13 14.12 8.49
CA LYS A 59 -12.17 13.82 7.05
C LYS A 59 -13.14 14.74 6.30
N THR A 60 -14.38 14.86 6.76
CA THR A 60 -15.38 15.76 6.14
C THR A 60 -14.90 17.23 6.13
N ASN A 61 -14.20 17.69 7.17
CA ASN A 61 -13.65 19.05 7.19
C ASN A 61 -12.44 19.21 6.27
N GLU A 62 -11.58 18.21 6.16
CA GLU A 62 -10.43 18.17 5.25
C GLU A 62 -10.91 18.20 3.80
N GLU A 63 -11.86 17.34 3.43
CA GLU A 63 -12.52 17.33 2.12
C GLU A 63 -13.17 18.68 1.78
N ARG A 64 -13.91 19.28 2.73
CA ARG A 64 -14.53 20.60 2.51
C ARG A 64 -13.48 21.66 2.22
N LYS A 65 -12.40 21.71 3.00
CA LYS A 65 -11.29 22.66 2.80
C LYS A 65 -10.58 22.43 1.47
N HIS A 66 -10.35 21.17 1.10
CA HIS A 66 -9.72 20.82 -0.17
C HIS A 66 -10.57 21.27 -1.35
N ARG A 67 -11.87 20.96 -1.32
CA ARG A 67 -12.84 21.42 -2.32
C ARG A 67 -12.87 22.95 -2.43
N GLU A 68 -12.96 23.66 -1.31
CA GLU A 68 -12.94 25.12 -1.27
C GLU A 68 -11.67 25.70 -1.87
N HIS A 69 -10.51 25.11 -1.56
CA HIS A 69 -9.24 25.52 -2.12
C HIS A 69 -9.23 25.40 -3.65
N ILE A 70 -9.66 24.27 -4.20
CA ILE A 70 -9.69 24.05 -5.65
C ILE A 70 -10.66 25.00 -6.35
N LEU A 71 -11.86 25.20 -5.79
CA LEU A 71 -12.82 26.15 -6.32
C LEU A 71 -12.32 27.60 -6.29
N ASN A 72 -11.46 27.96 -5.32
CA ASN A 72 -10.83 29.28 -5.30
C ASN A 72 -9.73 29.38 -6.36
N LEU A 73 -8.88 28.36 -6.51
CA LEU A 73 -7.88 28.32 -7.58
C LEU A 73 -8.52 28.43 -8.96
N GLN A 74 -9.64 27.76 -9.20
CA GLN A 74 -10.38 27.86 -10.46
C GLN A 74 -10.88 29.29 -10.75
N LYS A 75 -11.24 30.05 -9.73
CA LYS A 75 -11.71 31.44 -9.89
C LYS A 75 -10.56 32.40 -10.14
N GLU A 76 -9.43 32.19 -9.47
CA GLU A 76 -8.27 33.07 -9.55
C GLU A 76 -7.44 32.80 -10.82
N TYR A 77 -7.30 31.55 -11.23
CA TYR A 77 -6.39 31.11 -12.29
C TYR A 77 -7.05 30.18 -13.33
N PRO A 78 -8.21 30.53 -13.93
CA PRO A 78 -8.91 29.64 -14.85
C PRO A 78 -8.13 29.43 -16.15
N VAL A 79 -8.12 28.19 -16.65
CA VAL A 79 -7.59 27.84 -17.97
C VAL A 79 -8.59 27.01 -18.76
N ASN A 80 -8.69 27.29 -20.05
CA ASN A 80 -9.42 26.46 -21.01
C ASN A 80 -8.42 25.74 -21.90
N LEU A 81 -8.60 24.43 -22.04
CA LEU A 81 -7.85 23.60 -22.98
C LEU A 81 -8.74 23.20 -24.15
N PRO A 82 -8.25 23.23 -25.40
CA PRO A 82 -9.04 22.83 -26.55
C PRO A 82 -9.33 21.32 -26.60
N ASP A 83 -8.49 20.53 -25.92
CA ASP A 83 -8.46 19.07 -25.92
C ASP A 83 -8.90 18.44 -24.59
N LEU A 84 -9.40 19.25 -23.64
CA LEU A 84 -9.88 18.78 -22.35
C LEU A 84 -10.97 19.69 -21.77
N ASN A 85 -12.06 19.09 -21.31
CA ASN A 85 -13.14 19.78 -20.58
C ASN A 85 -13.15 19.41 -19.08
N VAL A 86 -13.79 20.27 -18.29
CA VAL A 86 -14.08 19.94 -16.88
C VAL A 86 -15.02 18.74 -16.84
N GLY A 87 -14.67 17.75 -16.01
CA GLY A 87 -15.37 16.47 -15.86
C GLY A 87 -14.77 15.33 -16.68
N ASP A 88 -13.89 15.61 -17.64
CA ASP A 88 -13.21 14.58 -18.41
C ASP A 88 -12.25 13.79 -17.51
N LEU A 89 -12.00 12.53 -17.88
CA LEU A 89 -11.07 11.67 -17.16
C LEU A 89 -9.68 11.78 -17.77
N VAL A 90 -8.67 11.82 -16.90
CA VAL A 90 -7.27 11.85 -17.32
C VAL A 90 -6.46 10.82 -16.57
N ALA A 91 -5.65 10.07 -17.31
CA ALA A 91 -4.51 9.37 -16.76
C ALA A 91 -3.35 10.36 -16.61
N TRP A 92 -2.64 10.32 -15.50
CA TRP A 92 -1.55 11.24 -15.22
C TRP A 92 -0.34 10.51 -14.69
N TYR A 93 0.84 11.04 -14.98
CA TYR A 93 2.10 10.56 -14.41
C TYR A 93 3.08 11.70 -14.19
N ASP A 94 3.81 11.66 -13.07
CA ASP A 94 4.94 12.52 -12.79
C ASP A 94 6.27 11.82 -13.13
N GLN A 95 7.09 12.46 -13.96
CA GLN A 95 8.41 11.97 -14.37
C GLN A 95 9.46 12.05 -13.27
N ARG A 96 9.29 12.95 -12.29
CA ARG A 96 10.25 13.17 -11.19
C ARG A 96 9.93 12.35 -9.96
N MET A 97 8.66 12.00 -9.77
CA MET A 97 8.19 11.24 -8.64
C MET A 97 7.77 9.85 -9.10
N PRO A 98 8.55 8.79 -8.80
CA PRO A 98 8.22 7.42 -9.19
C PRO A 98 6.97 6.84 -8.52
N PHE A 99 6.20 7.68 -7.81
CA PHE A 99 5.04 7.32 -6.98
C PHE A 99 3.80 8.19 -7.29
N SER A 100 3.86 9.02 -8.34
CA SER A 100 2.79 9.97 -8.63
C SER A 100 2.17 9.68 -9.99
N TYR A 101 1.23 8.75 -10.01
CA TYR A 101 0.42 8.39 -11.17
C TYR A 101 -0.97 7.97 -10.73
N GLY A 102 -1.90 8.06 -11.67
CA GLY A 102 -3.23 7.56 -11.46
C GLY A 102 -4.21 8.05 -12.50
N ILE A 103 -5.47 7.92 -12.14
CA ILE A 103 -6.62 8.35 -12.91
C ILE A 103 -7.34 9.39 -12.05
N ARG A 104 -7.67 10.53 -12.64
CA ARG A 104 -8.44 11.57 -11.96
C ARG A 104 -9.50 12.13 -12.89
N ARG A 105 -10.52 12.75 -12.28
CA ARG A 105 -11.48 13.58 -12.98
C ARG A 105 -10.96 15.01 -13.00
N ALA A 106 -11.03 15.67 -14.14
CA ALA A 106 -10.63 17.06 -14.30
C ALA A 106 -11.69 17.99 -13.71
N ASP A 107 -11.77 18.10 -12.39
CA ASP A 107 -12.77 18.97 -11.76
C ASP A 107 -12.39 20.47 -11.84
N SER A 108 -11.11 20.77 -11.96
CA SER A 108 -10.60 22.11 -12.25
C SER A 108 -9.35 22.07 -13.11
N ILE A 109 -9.20 23.06 -13.98
CA ILE A 109 -8.07 23.26 -14.88
C ILE A 109 -7.53 24.66 -14.60
N CYS A 110 -6.32 24.74 -14.05
CA CYS A 110 -5.72 25.99 -13.59
C CYS A 110 -4.37 26.27 -14.25
N THR A 111 -3.95 27.54 -14.31
CA THR A 111 -2.57 27.88 -14.74
C THR A 111 -1.54 27.36 -13.73
N GLY A 112 -0.32 27.11 -14.18
CA GLY A 112 0.80 26.75 -13.32
C GLY A 112 1.17 27.84 -12.31
N GLU A 113 0.85 29.11 -12.61
CA GLU A 113 1.08 30.26 -11.74
C GLU A 113 0.47 30.07 -10.34
N ALA A 114 -0.65 29.34 -10.23
CA ALA A 114 -1.31 29.00 -8.98
C ALA A 114 -0.40 28.30 -7.93
N PHE A 115 0.70 27.70 -8.37
CA PHE A 115 1.64 26.94 -7.54
C PHE A 115 3.09 27.44 -7.68
N ASP A 116 3.28 28.71 -8.01
CA ASP A 116 4.61 29.30 -8.32
C ASP A 116 5.34 28.57 -9.45
N TRP A 117 4.58 27.99 -10.39
CA TRP A 117 5.11 27.37 -11.61
C TRP A 117 4.92 28.30 -12.80
N ASP A 118 5.50 27.89 -13.93
CA ASP A 118 5.42 28.66 -15.18
C ASP A 118 3.95 28.72 -15.68
N PRO A 119 3.41 29.92 -15.96
CA PRO A 119 2.04 30.12 -16.41
C PRO A 119 1.71 29.44 -17.74
N GLU A 120 2.72 29.03 -18.53
CA GLU A 120 2.51 28.29 -19.78
C GLU A 120 1.98 26.85 -19.56
N TYR A 121 2.12 26.30 -18.34
CA TYR A 121 1.68 24.95 -18.02
C TYR A 121 0.32 24.94 -17.31
N VAL A 122 -0.35 23.79 -17.41
CA VAL A 122 -1.70 23.60 -16.87
C VAL A 122 -1.74 22.48 -15.84
N ILE A 123 -2.42 22.75 -14.73
CA ILE A 123 -2.61 21.82 -13.62
C ILE A 123 -4.06 21.38 -13.54
N ILE A 124 -4.25 20.06 -13.56
CA ILE A 124 -5.57 19.42 -13.47
C ILE A 124 -5.78 18.91 -12.05
N LEU A 125 -6.82 19.40 -11.38
CA LEU A 125 -7.14 19.14 -9.98
C LEU A 125 -8.49 18.41 -9.85
N SER A 126 -8.62 17.59 -8.80
CA SER A 126 -9.85 16.85 -8.42
C SER A 126 -10.42 17.42 -7.13
N LEU A 127 -11.73 17.66 -7.04
CA LEU A 127 -12.39 18.26 -5.88
C LEU A 127 -12.41 17.35 -4.65
N ASP A 128 -12.10 16.08 -4.83
CA ASP A 128 -11.94 15.11 -3.77
C ASP A 128 -10.71 14.24 -3.98
N HIS A 129 -10.52 13.37 -3.00
CA HIS A 129 -9.47 12.37 -2.93
C HIS A 129 -9.68 11.19 -3.90
N GLY A 130 -10.55 11.30 -4.90
CA GLY A 130 -10.87 10.20 -5.82
C GLY A 130 -11.94 9.25 -5.28
N GLU A 131 -12.49 9.49 -4.08
CA GLU A 131 -13.55 8.66 -3.49
C GLU A 131 -14.83 8.69 -4.34
N SER A 132 -15.31 9.88 -4.74
CA SER A 132 -16.52 10.00 -5.58
C SER A 132 -16.28 9.44 -6.98
N LEU A 133 -15.05 9.59 -7.52
CA LEU A 133 -14.70 8.99 -8.81
C LEU A 133 -14.69 7.46 -8.73
N ALA A 134 -14.15 6.89 -7.65
CA ALA A 134 -14.16 5.45 -7.42
C ALA A 134 -15.59 4.91 -7.34
N GLU A 135 -16.47 5.58 -6.60
CA GLU A 135 -17.90 5.26 -6.55
C GLU A 135 -18.53 5.34 -7.95
N GLU A 136 -18.29 6.44 -8.68
CA GLU A 136 -18.81 6.65 -10.02
C GLU A 136 -18.39 5.52 -10.98
N LEU A 137 -17.13 5.10 -10.92
CA LEU A 137 -16.58 4.03 -11.76
C LEU A 137 -16.85 2.62 -11.21
N SER A 138 -17.46 2.51 -10.01
CA SER A 138 -17.68 1.25 -9.31
C SER A 138 -16.40 0.43 -9.10
N VAL A 139 -15.32 1.13 -8.72
CA VAL A 139 -14.02 0.55 -8.36
C VAL A 139 -13.60 1.01 -6.96
N GLU A 140 -12.56 0.41 -6.40
CA GLU A 140 -11.99 0.84 -5.13
C GLU A 140 -11.03 2.02 -5.35
N CYS A 141 -11.00 2.97 -4.40
CA CYS A 141 -10.22 4.20 -4.53
C CYS A 141 -8.71 3.95 -4.75
N TRP A 142 -8.15 2.93 -4.09
CA TRP A 142 -6.76 2.51 -4.29
C TRP A 142 -6.47 2.00 -5.71
N GLN A 143 -7.48 1.69 -6.54
CA GLN A 143 -7.23 1.32 -7.93
C GLN A 143 -6.99 2.55 -8.83
N LEU A 144 -7.30 3.76 -8.34
CA LEU A 144 -7.27 5.00 -9.13
C LEU A 144 -6.09 5.90 -8.79
N ASP A 145 -5.60 5.92 -7.55
CA ASP A 145 -4.52 6.82 -7.13
C ASP A 145 -3.56 6.13 -6.14
N ALA A 146 -2.26 6.18 -6.45
CA ALA A 146 -1.17 5.65 -5.61
C ALA A 146 -1.19 6.24 -4.19
N PHE A 147 -1.56 7.52 -4.06
CA PHE A 147 -1.60 8.22 -2.78
C PHE A 147 -2.82 7.88 -1.92
N GLN A 148 -3.79 7.11 -2.44
CA GLN A 148 -5.08 6.84 -1.80
C GLN A 148 -5.17 5.48 -1.10
N ALA A 149 -4.07 4.79 -0.84
CA ALA A 149 -4.12 3.42 -0.33
C ALA A 149 -3.27 3.19 0.92
N GLY A 150 -3.83 2.40 1.84
CA GLY A 150 -3.04 1.62 2.79
C GLY A 150 -2.32 0.47 2.06
N GLU A 151 -2.35 -0.73 2.60
CA GLU A 151 -1.71 -1.93 2.01
C GLU A 151 -2.77 -2.79 1.28
N PRO A 152 -3.10 -2.52 0.00
CA PRO A 152 -4.15 -3.25 -0.70
C PRO A 152 -3.75 -4.71 -0.87
N LEU A 153 -4.68 -5.62 -0.57
CA LEU A 153 -4.44 -7.07 -0.59
C LEU A 153 -3.24 -7.51 0.26
N GLY A 154 -2.89 -6.74 1.30
CA GLY A 154 -1.72 -7.00 2.15
C GLY A 154 -0.38 -6.75 1.44
N LEU A 155 -0.40 -6.12 0.27
CA LEU A 155 0.80 -5.70 -0.44
C LEU A 155 1.35 -4.42 0.18
N GLY A 156 2.63 -4.44 0.57
CA GLY A 156 3.31 -3.25 1.06
C GLY A 156 3.24 -2.10 0.05
N HIS A 157 3.20 -0.87 0.58
CA HIS A 157 2.98 0.35 -0.21
C HIS A 157 3.91 0.45 -1.43
N ASP A 158 5.22 0.27 -1.25
CA ASP A 158 6.21 0.35 -2.34
C ASP A 158 5.95 -0.66 -3.49
N ASP A 159 5.58 -1.90 -3.16
CA ASP A 159 5.30 -2.93 -4.16
C ASP A 159 3.98 -2.64 -4.90
N TYR A 160 2.98 -2.11 -4.18
CA TYR A 160 1.70 -1.67 -4.74
C TYR A 160 1.90 -0.51 -5.72
N GLU A 161 2.57 0.54 -5.28
CA GLU A 161 2.89 1.71 -6.09
C GLU A 161 3.60 1.25 -7.37
N LEU A 162 4.63 0.41 -7.25
CA LEU A 162 5.35 -0.11 -8.41
C LEU A 162 4.44 -0.87 -9.40
N GLN A 163 3.42 -1.60 -8.95
CA GLN A 163 2.49 -2.28 -9.86
C GLN A 163 1.60 -1.27 -10.59
N MET A 164 1.06 -0.30 -9.86
CA MET A 164 0.24 0.75 -10.45
C MET A 164 1.05 1.59 -11.45
N HIS A 165 2.29 1.96 -11.13
CA HIS A 165 3.23 2.63 -12.04
C HIS A 165 3.33 1.91 -13.37
N LYS A 166 3.64 0.61 -13.33
CA LYS A 166 3.82 -0.21 -14.54
C LYS A 166 2.56 -0.21 -15.37
N VAL A 167 1.40 -0.44 -14.76
CA VAL A 167 0.12 -0.50 -15.47
C VAL A 167 -0.22 0.83 -16.15
N ILE A 168 -0.10 1.95 -15.43
CA ILE A 168 -0.39 3.27 -15.98
C ILE A 168 0.64 3.67 -17.04
N ARG A 169 1.94 3.47 -16.77
CA ARG A 169 3.02 3.79 -17.71
C ARG A 169 2.88 2.99 -19.00
N ASP A 170 2.65 1.69 -18.93
CA ASP A 170 2.52 0.84 -20.12
C ASP A 170 1.31 1.27 -20.96
N TRP A 171 0.21 1.69 -20.32
CA TRP A 171 -0.93 2.28 -21.04
C TRP A 171 -0.57 3.61 -21.70
N ILE A 172 0.12 4.52 -20.99
CA ILE A 172 0.55 5.82 -21.50
C ILE A 172 1.52 5.67 -22.67
N GLU A 173 2.46 4.74 -22.59
CA GLU A 173 3.42 4.47 -23.68
C GLU A 173 2.73 3.99 -24.96
N ALA A 174 1.62 3.27 -24.81
CA ALA A 174 0.80 2.80 -25.93
C ALA A 174 -0.14 3.87 -26.51
N HIS A 175 -0.46 4.93 -25.76
CA HIS A 175 -1.46 5.95 -26.13
C HIS A 175 -0.89 7.38 -26.15
N LYS A 176 0.33 7.55 -26.67
CA LYS A 176 1.03 8.85 -26.68
C LYS A 176 0.27 9.93 -27.46
N GLU A 177 -0.55 9.52 -28.42
CA GLU A 177 -1.43 10.39 -29.20
C GLU A 177 -2.52 11.08 -28.37
N ARG A 178 -2.82 10.58 -27.16
CA ARG A 178 -3.84 11.14 -26.26
C ARG A 178 -3.30 12.16 -25.26
N ARG A 179 -2.03 12.53 -25.41
CA ARG A 179 -1.37 13.50 -24.54
C ARG A 179 -2.07 14.85 -24.63
N ILE A 180 -2.33 15.44 -23.47
CA ILE A 180 -2.91 16.77 -23.34
C ILE A 180 -1.85 17.83 -23.61
N SER A 181 -2.22 18.78 -24.47
CA SER A 181 -1.35 19.74 -25.14
C SER A 181 -0.49 20.61 -24.22
N ALA A 182 -1.03 21.10 -23.11
CA ALA A 182 -0.34 22.01 -22.18
C ALA A 182 0.10 21.35 -20.86
N SER A 183 0.56 20.10 -20.95
CA SER A 183 1.07 19.36 -19.79
C SER A 183 2.32 20.02 -19.19
N HIS A 184 2.41 20.05 -17.86
CA HIS A 184 3.62 20.46 -17.12
C HIS A 184 4.84 19.60 -17.53
N PRO A 185 6.10 20.09 -17.47
CA PRO A 185 7.28 19.33 -17.91
C PRO A 185 7.48 18.02 -17.17
N THR A 186 6.89 17.91 -15.98
CA THR A 186 7.10 16.78 -15.07
C THR A 186 5.82 15.97 -14.92
N THR A 187 4.66 16.62 -14.84
CA THR A 187 3.37 15.94 -14.75
C THR A 187 2.69 16.02 -16.10
N THR A 188 2.54 14.86 -16.74
CA THR A 188 1.87 14.77 -18.03
C THR A 188 0.51 14.11 -17.88
N TYR A 189 -0.46 14.63 -18.62
CA TYR A 189 -1.83 14.16 -18.61
C TYR A 189 -2.20 13.57 -19.97
N TYR A 190 -3.05 12.55 -19.94
CA TYR A 190 -3.57 11.85 -21.12
C TYR A 190 -5.07 11.70 -20.98
N HIS A 191 -5.81 12.07 -22.02
CA HIS A 191 -7.25 11.85 -22.05
C HIS A 191 -7.56 10.34 -22.04
N ILE A 192 -8.49 9.91 -21.18
CA ILE A 192 -8.91 8.52 -21.08
C ILE A 192 -10.44 8.44 -21.06
N GLU A 193 -11.00 7.46 -21.76
CA GLU A 193 -12.44 7.22 -21.74
C GLU A 193 -12.87 6.49 -20.48
N ARG A 194 -14.15 6.58 -20.12
CA ARG A 194 -14.71 5.91 -18.94
C ARG A 194 -14.43 4.41 -18.91
N ASP A 195 -14.72 3.70 -19.99
CA ASP A 195 -14.54 2.25 -20.06
C ASP A 195 -13.07 1.85 -19.95
N GLU A 196 -12.17 2.69 -20.47
CA GLU A 196 -10.73 2.48 -20.37
C GLU A 196 -10.22 2.75 -18.96
N ALA A 197 -10.74 3.76 -18.27
CA ALA A 197 -10.42 4.02 -16.87
C ALA A 197 -10.81 2.83 -15.98
N ILE A 198 -12.00 2.25 -16.19
CA ILE A 198 -12.46 1.04 -15.50
C ILE A 198 -11.55 -0.15 -15.83
N ALA A 199 -11.22 -0.34 -17.11
CA ALA A 199 -10.33 -1.42 -17.53
C ALA A 199 -8.93 -1.28 -16.93
N LEU A 200 -8.41 -0.06 -16.85
CA LEU A 200 -7.10 0.24 -16.29
C LEU A 200 -7.07 0.01 -14.77
N ALA A 201 -8.11 0.45 -14.05
CA ALA A 201 -8.29 0.13 -12.63
C ALA A 201 -8.39 -1.39 -12.38
N GLY A 202 -9.06 -2.13 -13.26
CA GLY A 202 -9.09 -3.60 -13.25
C GLY A 202 -7.69 -4.21 -13.40
N LYS A 203 -6.90 -3.74 -14.37
CA LYS A 203 -5.51 -4.17 -14.57
C LYS A 203 -4.62 -3.88 -13.36
N VAL A 204 -4.79 -2.74 -12.69
CA VAL A 204 -4.07 -2.42 -11.44
C VAL A 204 -4.39 -3.47 -10.39
N ARG A 205 -5.67 -3.80 -10.18
CA ARG A 205 -6.08 -4.82 -9.21
C ARG A 205 -5.50 -6.20 -9.52
N GLU A 206 -5.53 -6.60 -10.78
CA GLU A 206 -4.94 -7.88 -11.23
C GLU A 206 -3.43 -7.91 -10.97
N ALA A 207 -2.71 -6.85 -11.34
CA ALA A 207 -1.26 -6.76 -11.14
C ALA A 207 -0.87 -6.81 -9.65
N VAL A 208 -1.62 -6.10 -8.80
CA VAL A 208 -1.44 -6.12 -7.34
C VAL A 208 -1.71 -7.52 -6.78
N ALA A 209 -2.81 -8.17 -7.19
CA ALA A 209 -3.13 -9.51 -6.75
C ALA A 209 -2.06 -10.54 -7.15
N VAL A 210 -1.58 -10.49 -8.39
CA VAL A 210 -0.49 -11.36 -8.88
C VAL A 210 0.80 -11.14 -8.08
N LYS A 211 1.15 -9.88 -7.80
CA LYS A 211 2.35 -9.55 -7.03
C LYS A 211 2.24 -10.00 -5.57
N ALA A 212 1.09 -9.78 -4.93
CA ALA A 212 0.81 -10.25 -3.57
C ALA A 212 0.92 -11.77 -3.48
N GLN A 213 0.30 -12.50 -4.42
CA GLN A 213 0.42 -13.95 -4.49
C GLN A 213 1.86 -14.41 -4.71
N SER A 214 2.60 -13.76 -5.61
CA SER A 214 4.02 -14.10 -5.85
C SER A 214 4.90 -13.92 -4.60
N ILE A 215 4.65 -12.87 -3.80
CA ILE A 215 5.36 -12.68 -2.52
C ILE A 215 4.98 -13.79 -1.54
N LEU A 216 3.69 -14.13 -1.43
CA LEU A 216 3.22 -15.21 -0.59
C LEU A 216 3.87 -16.55 -0.98
N ASP A 217 3.87 -16.90 -2.26
CA ASP A 217 4.48 -18.14 -2.78
C ASP A 217 5.99 -18.19 -2.50
N ASN A 218 6.69 -17.07 -2.68
CA ASN A 218 8.12 -16.98 -2.35
C ASN A 218 8.38 -17.14 -0.86
N ASN A 219 7.53 -16.57 -0.01
CA ASN A 219 7.62 -16.75 1.44
C ASN A 219 7.37 -18.21 1.82
N ILE A 220 6.33 -18.85 1.28
CA ILE A 220 6.06 -20.29 1.50
C ILE A 220 7.28 -21.12 1.13
N LYS A 221 7.83 -20.91 -0.08
CA LYS A 221 9.03 -21.62 -0.55
C LYS A 221 10.22 -21.41 0.39
N ARG A 222 10.44 -20.19 0.87
CA ARG A 222 11.54 -19.87 1.81
C ARG A 222 11.38 -20.60 3.15
N HIS A 223 10.17 -20.65 3.71
CA HIS A 223 9.94 -21.35 4.98
C HIS A 223 10.10 -22.87 4.82
N ILE A 224 9.62 -23.44 3.71
CA ILE A 224 9.84 -24.86 3.37
C ILE A 224 11.34 -25.16 3.22
N ASP A 225 12.12 -24.28 2.59
CA ASP A 225 13.56 -24.43 2.43
C ASP A 225 14.28 -24.43 3.80
N VAL A 226 13.90 -23.53 4.72
CA VAL A 226 14.44 -23.51 6.09
C VAL A 226 14.21 -24.84 6.82
N ILE A 227 12.99 -25.38 6.77
CA ILE A 227 12.67 -26.67 7.40
C ILE A 227 13.46 -27.81 6.74
N SER A 228 13.53 -27.83 5.41
CA SER A 228 14.28 -28.83 4.65
C SER A 228 15.76 -28.81 5.02
N ARG A 229 16.35 -27.63 5.21
CA ARG A 229 17.75 -27.45 5.60
C ARG A 229 17.99 -27.90 7.04
N TYR A 230 17.09 -27.58 7.98
CA TYR A 230 17.16 -28.12 9.34
C TYR A 230 17.17 -29.65 9.35
N ASN A 231 16.22 -30.26 8.64
CA ASN A 231 16.11 -31.72 8.55
C ASN A 231 17.36 -32.36 7.94
N HIS A 232 17.96 -31.70 6.94
CA HIS A 232 19.18 -32.18 6.33
C HIS A 232 20.41 -32.03 7.24
N GLN A 233 20.49 -30.97 8.04
CA GLN A 233 21.54 -30.79 9.05
C GLN A 233 21.50 -31.88 10.13
N ASN A 234 20.30 -32.37 10.47
CA ASN A 234 20.10 -33.45 11.45
C ASN A 234 20.22 -34.87 10.87
N GLU A 235 20.33 -35.03 9.54
CA GLU A 235 20.67 -36.32 8.94
C GLU A 235 22.10 -36.69 9.36
N LYS A 236 22.24 -37.49 10.44
CA LYS A 236 23.54 -37.98 10.90
C LYS A 236 24.21 -38.73 9.74
N PRO A 237 25.34 -38.25 9.20
CA PRO A 237 26.02 -38.96 8.13
C PRO A 237 26.51 -40.30 8.68
N LEU A 238 26.17 -41.41 8.00
CA LEU A 238 26.57 -42.75 8.40
C LEU A 238 28.06 -42.98 8.13
N THR A 239 28.67 -42.19 7.23
CA THR A 239 30.08 -42.27 6.84
C THR A 239 30.73 -40.89 6.60
N GLU A 240 32.06 -40.80 6.69
CA GLU A 240 32.83 -39.56 6.46
C GLU A 240 32.68 -39.04 5.00
N ALA A 241 32.51 -39.93 4.03
CA ALA A 241 32.29 -39.57 2.63
C ALA A 241 30.91 -38.89 2.42
N GLU A 242 29.89 -39.32 3.17
CA GLU A 242 28.56 -38.69 3.17
C GLU A 242 28.59 -37.31 3.83
N ALA A 243 29.31 -37.18 4.95
CA ALA A 243 29.53 -35.88 5.59
C ALA A 243 30.21 -34.87 4.65
N ARG A 244 31.23 -35.31 3.89
CA ARG A 244 31.91 -34.46 2.90
C ARG A 244 31.04 -34.12 1.69
N LYS A 245 30.14 -35.02 1.25
CA LYS A 245 29.16 -34.75 0.18
C LYS A 245 28.11 -33.74 0.62
N LEU A 246 27.60 -33.86 1.85
CA LEU A 246 26.69 -32.89 2.47
C LEU A 246 27.32 -31.50 2.47
N TRP A 247 28.51 -31.36 3.05
CA TRP A 247 29.23 -30.09 3.10
C TRP A 247 29.53 -29.49 1.72
N LYS A 248 29.88 -30.32 0.74
CA LYS A 248 30.14 -29.85 -0.62
C LYS A 248 28.87 -29.39 -1.32
N ARG A 249 27.78 -30.15 -1.23
CA ARG A 249 26.48 -29.79 -1.84
C ARG A 249 25.93 -28.50 -1.24
N ASP A 250 26.06 -28.34 0.08
CA ASP A 250 25.59 -27.14 0.79
C ASP A 250 26.45 -25.91 0.44
N ASN A 251 27.74 -26.10 0.11
CA ASN A 251 28.57 -25.04 -0.48
C ASN A 251 28.23 -24.77 -1.96
N ASP A 252 27.93 -25.81 -2.75
CA ASP A 252 27.70 -25.70 -4.20
C ASP A 252 26.32 -25.07 -4.52
N MET A 253 25.26 -25.34 -3.72
CA MET A 253 23.96 -24.64 -3.85
C MET A 253 24.06 -23.14 -3.53
N TYR A 254 25.09 -22.73 -2.78
CA TYR A 254 25.29 -21.34 -2.36
C TYR A 254 26.23 -20.53 -3.25
N ASN A 255 27.06 -21.20 -4.06
CA ASN A 255 28.14 -20.56 -4.81
C ASN A 255 27.77 -20.11 -6.24
N GLU A 256 26.50 -19.81 -6.52
CA GLU A 256 26.13 -19.01 -7.70
C GLU A 256 26.56 -17.51 -7.56
N GLY A 257 27.73 -17.20 -6.97
CA GLY A 257 28.34 -15.87 -7.14
C GLY A 257 29.31 -15.28 -6.10
N GLY A 258 29.72 -15.92 -5.00
CA GLY A 258 30.63 -15.23 -4.05
C GLY A 258 31.33 -16.07 -2.98
N SER A 259 32.57 -15.67 -2.64
CA SER A 259 33.41 -16.30 -1.61
C SER A 259 32.94 -15.93 -0.19
N GLY A 260 32.00 -16.70 0.37
CA GLY A 260 31.53 -16.54 1.74
C GLY A 260 31.49 -17.88 2.49
N TYR A 261 32.03 -17.90 3.70
CA TYR A 261 31.87 -19.01 4.65
C TYR A 261 30.39 -19.16 5.07
N VAL A 262 29.94 -20.40 5.27
CA VAL A 262 28.58 -20.74 5.76
C VAL A 262 28.38 -20.19 7.17
N TYR A 263 27.49 -19.20 7.32
CA TYR A 263 27.11 -18.63 8.62
C TYR A 263 25.71 -19.04 9.13
N ASP A 264 24.97 -19.90 8.42
CA ASP A 264 23.56 -20.18 8.78
C ASP A 264 23.32 -21.65 9.18
N TYR A 265 23.69 -22.00 10.41
CA TYR A 265 23.08 -23.13 11.12
C TYR A 265 21.60 -22.79 11.40
N VAL A 266 20.66 -23.70 11.10
CA VAL A 266 19.24 -23.49 11.36
C VAL A 266 18.91 -24.11 12.73
N SER A 267 18.41 -23.30 13.67
CA SER A 267 17.97 -23.82 14.97
C SER A 267 16.64 -24.57 14.84
N ARG A 268 16.37 -25.49 15.77
CA ARG A 268 15.07 -26.17 15.89
C ARG A 268 13.94 -25.16 16.07
N GLU A 269 14.15 -24.17 16.94
CA GLU A 269 13.23 -23.06 17.18
C GLU A 269 12.85 -22.33 15.88
N ARG A 270 13.85 -21.98 15.05
CA ARG A 270 13.60 -21.31 13.76
C ARG A 270 12.82 -22.19 12.79
N ALA A 271 13.06 -23.51 12.77
CA ALA A 271 12.29 -24.44 11.95
C ALA A 271 10.83 -24.57 12.46
N GLU A 272 10.63 -24.60 13.77
CA GLU A 272 9.30 -24.65 14.41
C GLU A 272 8.51 -23.37 14.16
N GLU A 273 9.14 -22.20 14.25
CA GLU A 273 8.55 -20.90 13.84
C GLU A 273 8.10 -20.92 12.38
N CYS A 274 8.91 -21.51 11.49
CA CYS A 274 8.56 -21.62 10.07
C CYS A 274 7.36 -22.55 9.84
N VAL A 275 7.26 -23.66 10.58
CA VAL A 275 6.09 -24.54 10.54
C VAL A 275 4.84 -23.81 11.03
N ALA A 276 4.93 -23.10 12.17
CA ALA A 276 3.81 -22.34 12.71
C ALA A 276 3.32 -21.28 11.70
N TRP A 277 4.23 -20.54 11.08
CA TRP A 277 3.88 -19.57 10.04
C TRP A 277 3.17 -20.22 8.85
N LEU A 278 3.67 -21.35 8.34
CA LEU A 278 3.06 -22.07 7.22
C LEU A 278 1.66 -22.61 7.58
N GLN A 279 1.45 -23.03 8.83
CA GLN A 279 0.14 -23.47 9.33
C GLN A 279 -0.86 -22.31 9.43
N GLU A 280 -0.41 -21.14 9.90
CA GLU A 280 -1.24 -19.92 9.94
C GLU A 280 -1.68 -19.46 8.54
N HIS A 281 -0.95 -19.86 7.49
CA HIS A 281 -1.24 -19.55 6.09
C HIS A 281 -1.86 -20.72 5.31
N ASP A 282 -2.45 -21.71 6.02
CA ASP A 282 -3.19 -22.84 5.46
C ASP A 282 -2.41 -23.67 4.40
N VAL A 283 -1.08 -23.77 4.52
CA VAL A 283 -0.27 -24.60 3.63
C VAL A 283 -0.46 -26.07 3.97
N ALA A 284 -0.93 -26.87 3.00
CA ALA A 284 -1.28 -28.28 3.24
C ALA A 284 -0.05 -29.20 3.40
N ASP A 285 0.99 -29.00 2.59
CA ASP A 285 2.13 -29.93 2.47
C ASP A 285 3.38 -29.44 3.23
N ILE A 286 3.26 -29.26 4.54
CA ILE A 286 4.37 -28.78 5.39
C ILE A 286 5.31 -29.95 5.75
N PRO A 287 6.62 -29.86 5.48
CA PRO A 287 7.56 -30.91 5.88
C PRO A 287 7.61 -31.06 7.41
N ALA A 288 7.58 -32.30 7.89
CA ALA A 288 7.76 -32.59 9.33
C ALA A 288 9.21 -32.30 9.76
N ILE A 289 9.37 -31.72 10.95
CA ILE A 289 10.68 -31.53 11.58
C ILE A 289 11.17 -32.89 12.12
N LYS A 290 12.38 -33.31 11.72
CA LYS A 290 13.03 -34.55 12.16
C LYS A 290 13.75 -34.34 13.49
N ASP A 291 13.62 -35.30 14.39
CA ASP A 291 14.35 -35.35 15.68
C ASP A 291 15.82 -35.77 15.54
#